data_AF-A0A6A3VFR1-F1
#
_entry.id   AF-A0A6A3VFR1-F1
#
_cell.length_a   1.000
_cell.length_b   1.000
_cell.length_c   1.000
_cell.angle_alpha   90.00
_cell.angle_beta   90.00
_cell.angle_gamma   90.00
#
_symmetry.space_group_name_H-M   'P 1'
#
loop_
_entity.id
_entity.type
_entity.pdbx_description
1 polymer ?
#
loop_
_entity_poly.entity_id
_entity_poly.type
_entity_poly.pdbx_seq_one_letter_code
_entity_poly.pdbx_strand_id
1 'polypeptide(L)' 'QDDRSVLQAFAEYEDVEQNVYVARPRHRLKQGDIPYCKCKPLAGSSETCGASCENRVTQTECIPQSIMGI' A
#
# COMPACT_ATOMS: atom_id res chain seq x y z
N GLN A 1 -37.50 13.09 -12.59
CA GLN A 1 -36.37 12.16 -12.45
C GLN A 1 -35.15 13.06 -12.40
N ASP A 2 -34.47 13.12 -11.26
CA ASP A 2 -33.35 14.04 -11.03
C ASP A 2 -32.09 13.50 -11.70
N ASP A 3 -31.72 14.10 -12.82
CA ASP A 3 -30.40 13.92 -13.43
C ASP A 3 -29.38 14.64 -12.55
N ARG A 4 -28.81 13.90 -11.58
CA ARG A 4 -27.74 14.43 -10.72
C ARG A 4 -26.55 14.84 -11.59
N SER A 5 -26.20 16.13 -11.58
CA SER A 5 -25.06 16.62 -12.37
C SER A 5 -23.74 16.03 -11.85
N VAL A 6 -22.79 15.81 -12.76
CA VAL A 6 -21.43 15.34 -12.43
C VAL A 6 -20.75 16.26 -11.42
N LEU A 7 -20.98 17.57 -11.49
CA LEU A 7 -20.41 18.55 -10.55
C LEU A 7 -20.95 18.36 -9.13
N GLN A 8 -22.23 18.07 -9.00
CA GLN A 8 -22.85 17.77 -7.70
C GLN A 8 -22.32 16.46 -7.13
N ALA A 9 -22.03 15.47 -7.98
CA ALA A 9 -21.41 14.22 -7.57
C ALA A 9 -20.01 14.38 -6.95
N PHE A 10 -19.20 15.27 -7.52
CA PHE A 10 -17.88 15.60 -6.98
C PHE A 10 -17.93 16.50 -5.74
N ALA A 11 -19.05 17.14 -5.42
CA ALA A 11 -19.18 17.95 -4.21
C ALA A 11 -19.55 17.12 -2.97
N GLU A 12 -19.98 15.87 -3.15
CA GLU A 12 -20.58 15.03 -2.09
C GLU A 12 -19.69 13.85 -1.65
N TYR A 13 -18.40 13.84 -2.01
CA TYR A 13 -17.48 12.79 -1.54
C TYR A 13 -16.71 13.24 -0.29
N GLU A 14 -16.45 12.28 0.59
CA GLU A 14 -15.56 12.44 1.74
C GLU A 14 -14.15 12.01 1.31
N ASP A 15 -13.17 12.89 1.50
CA ASP A 15 -11.77 12.53 1.32
C ASP A 15 -11.30 11.71 2.52
N VAL A 16 -10.78 10.51 2.27
CA VAL A 16 -10.38 9.56 3.31
C VAL A 16 -8.95 9.09 3.07
N GLU A 17 -8.12 9.14 4.11
CA GLU A 17 -6.69 8.78 4.00
C GLU A 17 -6.45 7.28 3.77
N GLN A 18 -7.44 6.43 4.13
CA GLN A 18 -7.35 4.98 4.02
C GLN A 18 -8.72 4.35 3.80
N ASN A 19 -8.73 3.10 3.33
CA ASN A 19 -9.96 2.34 3.08
C ASN A 19 -10.88 2.27 4.30
N VAL A 20 -12.16 2.59 4.08
CA VAL A 20 -13.26 2.38 5.05
C VAL A 20 -13.90 1.02 4.80
N TYR A 21 -13.82 0.13 5.78
CA TYR A 21 -14.35 -1.23 5.70
C TYR A 21 -15.76 -1.27 6.29
N VAL A 22 -16.79 -1.46 5.46
CA VAL A 22 -18.21 -1.38 5.89
C VAL A 22 -18.76 -2.76 6.28
N ALA A 23 -18.78 -3.72 5.35
CA ALA A 23 -19.45 -5.01 5.55
C ALA A 23 -18.49 -6.22 5.60
N ARG A 24 -17.23 -6.05 5.20
CA ARG A 24 -16.23 -7.12 5.19
C ARG A 24 -15.06 -6.76 6.11
N PRO A 25 -14.57 -7.73 6.91
CA PRO A 25 -13.45 -7.48 7.79
C PRO A 25 -12.19 -7.16 6.98
N ARG A 26 -11.35 -6.29 7.54
CA ARG A 26 -10.04 -5.97 6.99
C ARG A 26 -9.19 -7.24 6.93
N HIS A 27 -8.68 -7.57 5.74
CA HIS A 27 -7.63 -8.57 5.62
C HIS A 27 -6.33 -7.99 6.21
N ARG A 28 -5.79 -8.65 7.23
CA ARG A 28 -4.50 -8.31 7.84
C ARG A 28 -3.54 -9.44 7.57
N LEU A 29 -2.48 -9.17 6.81
CA LEU A 29 -1.36 -10.09 6.64
C LEU A 29 -0.58 -10.15 7.97
N LYS A 30 -0.19 -11.36 8.39
CA LYS A 30 0.75 -11.50 9.51
C LYS A 30 2.16 -11.21 9.02
N GLN A 31 3.07 -10.87 9.93
CA GLN A 31 4.46 -10.57 9.56
C GLN A 31 5.13 -11.72 8.80
N GLY A 32 4.85 -12.97 9.16
CA GLY A 32 5.37 -14.14 8.47
C GLY A 32 4.75 -14.43 7.10
N ASP A 33 3.63 -13.77 6.75
CA ASP A 33 2.97 -13.93 5.47
C ASP A 33 3.56 -12.99 4.40
N ILE A 34 4.36 -12.00 4.81
CA ILE A 34 4.90 -10.99 3.90
C ILE A 34 6.31 -11.42 3.46
N PRO A 35 6.53 -11.71 2.17
CA PRO A 35 7.83 -12.18 1.69
C PRO A 35 8.89 -11.09 1.82
N TYR A 36 10.12 -11.52 2.13
CA TYR A 36 11.29 -10.66 2.17
C TYR A 36 12.03 -10.73 0.84
N CYS A 37 12.22 -9.58 0.21
CA CYS A 37 13.15 -9.48 -0.91
C CYS A 37 14.60 -9.66 -0.42
N LYS A 38 15.47 -10.13 -1.31
CA LYS A 38 16.92 -10.26 -1.04
C LYS A 38 17.73 -9.01 -1.39
N CYS A 39 17.07 -7.87 -1.65
CA CYS A 39 17.74 -6.61 -1.96
C CYS A 39 18.64 -6.20 -0.79
N LYS A 40 19.91 -5.90 -1.08
CA LYS A 40 20.84 -5.39 -0.08
C LYS A 40 20.76 -3.87 -0.03
N PRO A 41 20.90 -3.26 1.15
CA PRO A 41 21.05 -1.82 1.24
C PRO A 41 22.24 -1.35 0.39
N LEU A 42 21.97 -0.49 -0.59
CA LEU A 42 23.00 0.19 -1.37
C LEU A 42 23.53 1.33 -0.51
N ALA A 43 24.80 1.24 -0.11
CA ALA A 43 25.45 2.22 0.74
C ALA A 43 25.33 3.64 0.15
N GLY A 44 24.81 4.57 0.93
CA GLY A 44 24.62 5.97 0.50
C GLY A 44 23.38 6.23 -0.37
N SER A 45 22.51 5.24 -0.59
CA SER A 45 21.22 5.44 -1.30
C SER A 45 20.04 5.32 -0.34
N SER A 46 19.01 6.14 -0.56
CA SER A 46 17.72 6.03 0.14
C SER A 46 16.82 4.95 -0.46
N GLU A 47 17.14 4.45 -1.66
CA GLU A 47 16.32 3.50 -2.41
C GLU A 47 17.07 2.20 -2.68
N THR A 48 16.59 1.12 -2.07
CA THR A 48 17.22 -0.21 -2.14
C THR A 48 16.41 -1.19 -2.99
N CYS A 49 15.12 -0.91 -3.20
CA CYS A 49 14.16 -1.80 -3.87
C CYS A 49 13.66 -1.19 -5.19
N GLY A 50 14.51 -1.25 -6.23
CA GLY A 50 14.20 -0.79 -7.58
C GLY A 50 13.35 -1.77 -8.40
N ALA A 51 13.39 -1.63 -9.73
CA ALA A 51 12.59 -2.44 -10.66
C ALA A 51 12.84 -3.96 -10.57
N SER A 52 14.02 -4.37 -10.13
CA SER A 52 14.45 -5.77 -10.00
C SER A 52 14.17 -6.39 -8.63
N CYS A 53 13.52 -5.67 -7.70
CA CYS A 53 13.15 -6.23 -6.40
C CYS A 53 12.15 -7.38 -6.57
N GLU A 54 12.44 -8.55 -5.97
CA GLU A 54 11.58 -9.74 -6.02
C GLU A 54 10.13 -9.40 -5.63
N ASN A 55 9.95 -8.66 -4.52
CA ASN A 55 8.64 -8.24 -4.04
C ASN A 55 7.93 -7.32 -5.06
N ARG A 56 8.66 -6.37 -5.67
CA ARG A 56 8.07 -5.46 -6.68
C ARG A 56 7.58 -6.22 -7.91
N VAL A 57 8.36 -7.21 -8.38
CA VAL A 57 7.99 -8.05 -9.53
C VAL A 57 6.71 -8.84 -9.24
N THR A 58 6.49 -9.26 -7.99
CA THR A 58 5.27 -9.96 -7.55
C THR A 58 4.18 -9.04 -7.02
N GLN A 59 4.27 -7.72 -7.27
CA GLN A 59 3.30 -6.71 -6.80
C GLN A 59 3.07 -6.73 -5.29
N THR A 60 4.12 -7.06 -4.54
CA THR A 60 4.14 -7.04 -3.08
C THR A 60 4.98 -5.86 -2.63
N GLU A 61 4.46 -5.03 -1.74
CA GLU A 61 5.22 -3.91 -1.18
C GLU A 61 6.22 -4.41 -0.13
N CYS A 62 7.41 -3.81 -0.06
CA CYS A 62 8.39 -4.12 0.97
C CYS A 62 7.98 -3.48 2.31
N ILE A 63 8.18 -4.19 3.42
CA ILE A 63 8.04 -3.60 4.76
C ILE A 63 9.36 -2.91 5.14
N PRO A 64 9.32 -1.65 5.61
CA PRO A 64 10.47 -0.98 6.21
C PRO A 64 11.04 -1.77 7.40
N GLN A 65 12.37 -1.86 7.49
CA GLN A 65 13.05 -2.52 8.60
C GLN A 65 12.74 -1.87 9.96
N SER A 66 12.49 -0.55 9.99
CA SER A 66 12.11 0.20 11.19
C SER A 66 10.79 -0.26 11.82
N ILE A 67 9.87 -0.80 11.03
CA ILE A 67 8.59 -1.36 11.52
C ILE A 67 8.80 -2.76 12.13
N MET A 68 9.92 -3.40 11.82
CA MET A 68 10.21 -4.78 12.23
C MET A 68 11.01 -4.90 13.53
N GLY A 69 11.47 -3.78 14.12
CA GLY A 69 12.27 -3.80 15.36
C GLY A 69 13.66 -4.41 15.22
N ILE A 70 14.26 -4.34 14.02
CA ILE A 70 15.63 -4.79 13.69
C ILE A 70 16.46 -3.57 13.30
#